data_AF-A0A7S3YEI7-F1
#
_entry.id   AF-A0A7S3YEI7-F1
#
_cell.length_a   1.000
_cell.length_b   1.000
_cell.length_c   1.000
_cell.angle_alpha   90.00
_cell.angle_beta   90.00
_cell.angle_gamma   90.00
#
_symmetry.space_group_name_H-M   'P 1'
#
loop_
_entity.id
_entity.type
_entity.pdbx_description
1 polymer ?
#
loop_
_entity_poly.entity_id
_entity_poly.type
_entity_poly.pdbx_seq_one_letter_code
_entity_poly.pdbx_strand_id
1 'polypeptide(L)'
;GGGDSGGGGGGRLLVLNSAANSEESDADLETMGGRLAEDVRRFVLNQCPELFSQANQEARLSFIAHSAGGLIVRAALARPEMRMVHPKLHAFVTLSTPHLGNAVGTSGLVGAGMRALDLFSPKLGKPPGLLKQLLLQDAPRHKAGEAFLCRLASAPGPGAFRHVVLVAAEGDEYVPRASALAQRAPDLIGAGGAAAAA
;
A
#
# COMPACT_ATOMS: atom_id res chain seq x y z
N GLY A 1 -21.04 -53.63 0.97
CA GLY A 1 -21.79 -52.36 0.97
C GLY A 1 -20.80 -51.25 1.14
N GLY A 2 -20.72 -50.34 0.17
CA GLY A 2 -19.75 -49.25 0.14
C GLY A 2 -19.93 -48.31 1.33
N GLY A 3 -18.82 -48.06 2.04
CA GLY A 3 -18.71 -46.98 3.00
C GLY A 3 -18.42 -45.69 2.25
N ASP A 4 -19.38 -44.79 2.29
CA ASP A 4 -19.35 -43.43 1.75
C ASP A 4 -18.17 -42.65 2.35
N SER A 5 -17.12 -42.43 1.54
CA SER A 5 -16.05 -41.48 1.85
C SER A 5 -16.49 -40.10 1.39
N GLY A 6 -17.31 -39.45 2.23
CA GLY A 6 -17.67 -38.05 2.10
C GLY A 6 -16.44 -37.16 2.22
N GLY A 7 -15.77 -36.91 1.08
CA GLY A 7 -14.66 -35.97 0.94
C GLY A 7 -15.15 -34.53 1.04
N GLY A 8 -15.42 -34.07 2.26
CA GLY A 8 -15.60 -32.65 2.55
C GLY A 8 -14.25 -31.94 2.46
N GLY A 9 -13.93 -31.36 1.29
CA GLY A 9 -12.77 -30.50 1.09
C GLY A 9 -12.90 -29.22 1.91
N GLY A 10 -12.52 -29.27 3.20
CA GLY A 10 -12.52 -28.10 4.08
C GLY A 10 -11.40 -27.14 3.70
N GLY A 11 -11.75 -25.98 3.13
CA GLY A 11 -10.79 -24.92 2.86
C GLY A 11 -10.14 -24.40 4.15
N ARG A 12 -8.82 -24.24 4.16
CA ARG A 12 -8.05 -23.74 5.30
C ARG A 12 -7.90 -22.22 5.22
N LEU A 13 -8.36 -21.49 6.24
CA LEU A 13 -8.12 -20.05 6.39
C LEU A 13 -6.92 -19.82 7.31
N LEU A 14 -5.94 -19.06 6.83
CA LEU A 14 -4.76 -18.64 7.58
C LEU A 14 -4.68 -17.12 7.60
N VAL A 15 -4.34 -16.55 8.75
CA VAL A 15 -4.28 -15.10 8.96
C VAL A 15 -2.93 -14.71 9.50
N LEU A 16 -2.25 -13.80 8.80
CA LEU A 16 -1.05 -13.12 9.27
C LEU A 16 -1.42 -11.70 9.68
N ASN A 17 -1.27 -11.36 10.95
CA ASN A 17 -1.27 -9.99 11.42
C ASN A 17 0.18 -9.50 11.53
N SER A 18 0.69 -8.89 10.47
CA SER A 18 2.11 -8.52 10.38
C SER A 18 2.47 -7.41 11.38
N ALA A 19 3.49 -7.66 12.19
CA ALA A 19 4.10 -6.66 13.08
C ALA A 19 5.45 -6.13 12.53
N ALA A 20 5.78 -6.43 11.27
CA ALA A 20 7.10 -6.22 10.69
C ALA A 20 7.53 -4.73 10.63
N ASN A 21 6.59 -3.80 10.79
CA ASN A 21 6.82 -2.36 10.77
C ASN A 21 6.40 -1.65 12.06
N SER A 22 6.11 -2.39 13.14
CA SER A 22 5.59 -1.82 14.39
C SER A 22 6.63 -1.08 15.23
N GLU A 23 7.91 -1.46 15.14
CA GLU A 23 9.00 -0.88 15.95
C GLU A 23 9.78 0.24 15.23
N GLU A 24 9.70 0.30 13.90
CA GLU A 24 10.45 1.24 13.06
C GLU A 24 9.53 1.88 12.01
N SER A 25 8.59 2.72 12.47
CA SER A 25 7.59 3.37 11.62
C SER A 25 8.12 4.57 10.82
N ASP A 26 9.33 5.04 11.11
CA ASP A 26 9.95 6.20 10.45
C ASP A 26 10.66 5.85 9.13
N ALA A 27 10.71 4.55 8.78
CA ALA A 27 11.30 4.05 7.56
C ALA A 27 10.53 4.50 6.30
N ASP A 28 11.15 4.37 5.13
CA ASP A 28 10.49 4.60 3.84
C ASP A 28 9.67 3.38 3.38
N LEU A 29 8.76 3.59 2.42
CA LEU A 29 7.88 2.55 1.87
C LEU A 29 8.66 1.40 1.22
N GLU A 30 9.86 1.67 0.69
CA GLU A 30 10.70 0.64 0.10
C GLU A 30 11.17 -0.36 1.16
N THR A 31 11.71 0.17 2.27
CA THR A 31 12.14 -0.59 3.44
C THR A 31 10.95 -1.31 4.08
N MET A 32 9.85 -0.60 4.33
CA MET A 32 8.66 -1.17 4.95
C MET A 32 8.04 -2.28 4.09
N GLY A 33 8.04 -2.10 2.76
CA GLY A 33 7.59 -3.10 1.80
C GLY A 33 8.48 -4.34 1.79
N GLY A 34 9.80 -4.16 1.88
CA GLY A 34 10.76 -5.27 2.02
C GLY A 34 10.52 -6.08 3.29
N ARG A 35 10.30 -5.42 4.43
CA ARG A 35 9.98 -6.08 5.71
C ARG A 35 8.69 -6.89 5.63
N LEU A 36 7.63 -6.32 5.05
CA LEU A 36 6.36 -7.02 4.88
C LEU A 36 6.50 -8.21 3.90
N ALA A 37 7.20 -8.05 2.79
CA ALA A 37 7.42 -9.13 1.83
C ALA A 37 8.11 -10.33 2.49
N GLU A 38 9.12 -10.07 3.31
CA GLU A 38 9.83 -11.11 4.05
C GLU A 38 8.94 -11.77 5.12
N ASP A 39 8.12 -10.99 5.84
CA ASP A 39 7.19 -11.53 6.84
C ASP A 39 6.13 -12.45 6.20
N VAL A 40 5.54 -12.02 5.08
CA VAL A 40 4.63 -12.85 4.28
C VAL A 40 5.34 -14.11 3.78
N ARG A 41 6.56 -13.98 3.25
CA ARG A 41 7.34 -15.13 2.77
C ARG A 41 7.57 -16.16 3.87
N ARG A 42 8.00 -15.73 5.05
CA ARG A 42 8.20 -16.63 6.21
C ARG A 42 6.90 -17.30 6.64
N PHE A 43 5.82 -16.53 6.73
CA PHE A 43 4.51 -17.08 7.09
C PHE A 43 4.08 -18.17 6.11
N VAL A 44 4.19 -17.91 4.80
CA VAL A 44 3.83 -18.87 3.77
C VAL A 44 4.71 -20.12 3.84
N LEU A 45 6.03 -19.97 3.93
CA LEU A 45 6.94 -21.13 4.03
C LEU A 45 6.63 -22.02 5.25
N ASN A 46 6.27 -21.41 6.37
CA ASN A 46 6.07 -22.14 7.63
C ASN A 46 4.65 -22.71 7.77
N GLN A 47 3.64 -22.01 7.25
CA GLN A 47 2.24 -22.34 7.51
C GLN A 47 1.53 -22.95 6.31
N CYS A 48 1.88 -22.56 5.09
CA CYS A 48 1.21 -22.97 3.85
C CYS A 48 2.16 -22.95 2.63
N PRO A 49 3.23 -23.75 2.61
CA PRO A 49 4.21 -23.75 1.52
C PRO A 49 3.58 -24.09 0.16
N GLU A 50 2.44 -24.78 0.15
CA GLU A 50 1.64 -25.06 -1.03
C GLU A 50 1.16 -23.80 -1.78
N LEU A 51 1.11 -22.63 -1.14
CA LEU A 51 0.78 -21.36 -1.81
C LEU A 51 1.82 -21.01 -2.89
N PHE A 52 3.09 -21.36 -2.68
CA PHE A 52 4.16 -21.17 -3.68
C PHE A 52 4.17 -22.26 -4.75
N SER A 53 3.41 -23.34 -4.57
CA SER A 53 3.31 -24.41 -5.56
C SER A 53 2.43 -23.99 -6.74
N GLN A 54 2.94 -24.20 -7.95
CA GLN A 54 2.17 -23.98 -9.18
C GLN A 54 1.03 -25.00 -9.34
N ALA A 55 1.14 -26.17 -8.71
CA ALA A 55 0.13 -27.23 -8.78
C ALA A 55 -1.16 -26.89 -8.01
N ASN A 56 -1.09 -26.06 -6.97
CA ASN A 56 -2.24 -25.71 -6.15
C ASN A 56 -2.95 -24.46 -6.71
N GLN A 57 -3.80 -24.62 -7.73
CA GLN A 57 -4.49 -23.50 -8.38
C GLN A 57 -5.58 -22.84 -7.53
N GLU A 58 -6.04 -23.49 -6.47
CA GLU A 58 -7.13 -22.99 -5.62
C GLU A 58 -6.63 -22.05 -4.51
N ALA A 59 -5.33 -22.03 -4.25
CA ALA A 59 -4.74 -21.18 -3.22
C ALA A 59 -4.94 -19.69 -3.51
N ARG A 60 -5.30 -18.93 -2.48
CA ARG A 60 -5.64 -17.50 -2.58
C ARG A 60 -4.88 -16.73 -1.53
N LEU A 61 -4.26 -15.61 -1.93
CA LEU A 61 -3.64 -14.64 -1.05
C LEU A 61 -4.41 -13.32 -1.12
N SER A 62 -4.88 -12.83 0.01
CA SER A 62 -5.59 -11.55 0.11
C SER A 62 -4.90 -10.65 1.12
N PHE A 63 -5.00 -9.34 0.89
CA PHE A 63 -4.47 -8.31 1.78
C PHE A 63 -5.59 -7.37 2.20
N ILE A 64 -5.63 -7.08 3.50
CA ILE A 64 -6.43 -6.00 4.08
C ILE A 64 -5.43 -5.03 4.69
N ALA A 65 -5.52 -3.76 4.31
CA ALA A 65 -4.58 -2.76 4.76
C ALA A 65 -5.27 -1.44 5.09
N HIS A 66 -4.69 -0.70 6.01
CA HIS A 66 -5.19 0.60 6.48
C HIS A 66 -4.12 1.66 6.34
N SER A 67 -4.51 2.89 5.95
CA SER A 67 -3.62 4.04 5.82
C SER A 67 -2.41 3.70 4.92
N ALA A 68 -1.19 4.02 5.35
CA ALA A 68 0.05 3.69 4.63
C ALA A 68 0.22 2.20 4.33
N GLY A 69 -0.44 1.30 5.06
CA GLY A 69 -0.36 -0.15 4.88
C GLY A 69 -0.67 -0.60 3.44
N GLY A 70 -1.61 0.05 2.75
CA GLY A 70 -1.93 -0.33 1.37
C GLY A 70 -0.78 -0.02 0.39
N LEU A 71 -0.04 1.07 0.62
CA LEU A 71 1.18 1.37 -0.14
C LEU A 71 2.33 0.42 0.22
N ILE A 72 2.43 0.03 1.50
CA ILE A 72 3.41 -0.97 1.95
C ILE A 72 3.16 -2.33 1.29
N VAL A 73 1.89 -2.76 1.17
CA VAL A 73 1.52 -3.97 0.42
C VAL A 73 1.93 -3.86 -1.05
N ARG A 74 1.64 -2.72 -1.71
CA ARG A 74 2.07 -2.49 -3.10
C ARG A 74 3.59 -2.56 -3.23
N ALA A 75 4.33 -1.93 -2.32
CA ALA A 75 5.79 -1.98 -2.30
C ALA A 75 6.31 -3.40 -2.07
N ALA A 76 5.68 -4.19 -1.18
CA ALA A 76 6.00 -5.59 -0.97
C ALA A 76 5.78 -6.43 -2.24
N LEU A 77 4.69 -6.23 -2.97
CA LEU A 77 4.40 -7.00 -4.20
C LEU A 77 5.34 -6.68 -5.36
N ALA A 78 5.94 -5.48 -5.37
CA ALA A 78 6.97 -5.11 -6.33
C ALA A 78 8.31 -5.86 -6.10
N ARG A 79 8.47 -6.49 -4.94
CA ARG A 79 9.67 -7.24 -4.58
C ARG A 79 9.80 -8.55 -5.38
N PRO A 80 11.00 -8.89 -5.88
CA PRO A 80 11.25 -10.14 -6.61
C PRO A 80 10.77 -11.40 -5.90
N GLU A 81 10.91 -11.45 -4.58
CA GLU A 81 10.60 -12.58 -3.73
C GLU A 81 9.08 -12.88 -3.68
N MET A 82 8.25 -11.89 -4.00
CA MET A 82 6.79 -12.03 -4.02
C MET A 82 6.24 -12.52 -5.36
N ARG A 83 7.06 -12.60 -6.44
CA ARG A 83 6.57 -12.96 -7.78
C ARG A 83 5.81 -14.28 -7.84
N MET A 84 6.20 -15.26 -7.02
CA MET A 84 5.57 -16.59 -7.01
C MET A 84 4.11 -16.58 -6.54
N VAL A 85 3.70 -15.58 -5.75
CA VAL A 85 2.31 -15.46 -5.25
C VAL A 85 1.43 -14.59 -6.15
N HIS A 86 1.98 -13.91 -7.16
CA HIS A 86 1.19 -13.07 -8.08
C HIS A 86 0.01 -13.82 -8.71
N PRO A 87 0.17 -15.07 -9.20
CA PRO A 87 -0.96 -15.85 -9.73
C PRO A 87 -2.03 -16.22 -8.70
N LYS A 88 -1.75 -16.05 -7.40
CA LYS A 88 -2.64 -16.38 -6.28
C LYS A 88 -3.31 -15.15 -5.66
N LEU A 89 -3.02 -13.94 -6.15
CA LEU A 89 -3.56 -12.70 -5.61
C LEU A 89 -5.07 -12.61 -5.85
N HIS A 90 -5.83 -12.62 -4.75
CA HIS A 90 -7.28 -12.76 -4.79
C HIS A 90 -7.99 -11.45 -4.46
N ALA A 91 -7.82 -10.91 -3.25
CA ALA A 91 -8.46 -9.67 -2.85
C ALA A 91 -7.46 -8.67 -2.26
N PHE A 92 -7.60 -7.40 -2.63
CA PHE A 92 -6.89 -6.28 -2.03
C PHE A 92 -7.89 -5.26 -1.51
N VAL A 93 -7.98 -5.14 -0.19
CA VAL A 93 -8.88 -4.22 0.50
C VAL A 93 -8.03 -3.15 1.17
N THR A 94 -8.32 -1.88 0.88
CA THR A 94 -7.65 -0.76 1.53
C THR A 94 -8.64 0.19 2.19
N LEU A 95 -8.29 0.64 3.39
CA LEU A 95 -9.06 1.57 4.20
C LEU A 95 -8.26 2.87 4.34
N SER A 96 -8.75 3.96 3.74
CA SER A 96 -8.10 5.28 3.77
C SER A 96 -6.62 5.26 3.36
N THR A 97 -6.24 4.45 2.36
CA THR A 97 -4.86 4.42 1.86
C THR A 97 -4.61 5.54 0.86
N PRO A 98 -3.58 6.38 1.02
CA PRO A 98 -3.29 7.46 0.08
C PRO A 98 -2.62 6.96 -1.20
N HIS A 99 -3.36 6.29 -2.09
CA HIS A 99 -2.80 5.63 -3.28
C HIS A 99 -2.13 6.58 -4.27
N LEU A 100 -2.51 7.86 -4.26
CA LEU A 100 -1.95 8.94 -5.07
C LEU A 100 -1.00 9.86 -4.26
N GLY A 101 -0.68 9.47 -3.03
CA GLY A 101 0.01 10.31 -2.06
C GLY A 101 -0.90 11.33 -1.37
N ASN A 102 -0.30 12.15 -0.52
CA ASN A 102 -0.94 13.22 0.25
C ASN A 102 -0.58 14.61 -0.28
N ALA A 103 0.02 14.70 -1.47
CA ALA A 103 0.44 15.97 -2.08
C ALA A 103 -0.74 16.87 -2.53
N VAL A 104 -1.97 16.43 -2.31
CA VAL A 104 -3.18 16.98 -2.91
C VAL A 104 -4.12 17.51 -1.83
N GLY A 105 -4.20 18.84 -1.69
CA GLY A 105 -5.41 19.51 -1.22
C GLY A 105 -5.80 19.35 0.25
N THR A 106 -4.85 19.12 1.17
CA THR A 106 -5.15 19.28 2.58
C THR A 106 -5.11 20.76 2.94
N SER A 107 -6.21 21.28 3.47
CA SER A 107 -6.39 22.64 3.98
C SER A 107 -5.21 23.03 4.88
N GLY A 108 -4.87 24.33 4.96
CA GLY A 108 -3.68 24.83 5.65
C GLY A 108 -3.49 24.35 7.11
N LEU A 109 -4.54 23.85 7.76
CA LEU A 109 -4.51 23.22 9.07
C LEU A 109 -3.90 21.81 9.10
N VAL A 110 -4.19 20.96 8.11
CA VAL A 110 -3.69 19.57 8.07
C VAL A 110 -2.23 19.55 7.62
N GLY A 111 -1.84 20.41 6.68
CA GLY A 111 -0.44 20.66 6.36
C GLY A 111 0.35 21.18 7.57
N ALA A 112 -0.27 22.02 8.42
CA ALA A 112 0.30 22.44 9.69
C ALA A 112 0.33 21.31 10.75
N GLY A 113 -0.67 20.42 10.77
CA GLY A 113 -0.73 19.25 11.66
C GLY A 113 0.29 18.16 11.32
N MET A 114 0.55 17.90 10.04
CA MET A 114 1.64 17.03 9.59
C MET A 114 3.01 17.65 9.90
N ARG A 115 3.17 18.97 9.74
CA ARG A 115 4.36 19.70 10.21
C ARG A 115 4.47 19.70 11.74
N ALA A 116 3.36 19.65 12.46
CA ALA A 116 3.35 19.54 13.92
C ALA A 116 3.81 18.14 14.36
N LEU A 117 3.45 17.07 13.65
CA LEU A 117 4.02 15.74 13.85
C LEU A 117 5.54 15.73 13.60
N ASP A 118 6.03 16.47 12.60
CA ASP A 118 7.48 16.71 12.41
C ASP A 118 8.11 17.49 13.58
N LEU A 119 7.36 18.39 14.24
CA LEU A 119 7.80 19.15 15.43
C LEU A 119 7.77 18.33 16.73
N PHE A 120 6.83 17.38 16.88
CA PHE A 120 6.66 16.54 18.07
C PHE A 120 7.53 15.26 18.05
N SER A 121 8.29 15.02 16.97
CA SER A 121 9.31 13.97 16.88
C SER A 121 10.74 14.54 16.84
N PRO A 122 11.21 15.22 17.92
CA PRO A 122 12.46 16.00 17.94
C PRO A 122 13.75 15.17 17.81
N LYS A 123 13.68 13.85 17.64
CA LYS A 123 14.85 12.98 17.44
C LYS A 123 15.41 13.01 16.01
N LEU A 124 14.60 13.37 15.02
CA LEU A 124 15.02 13.43 13.62
C LEU A 124 14.81 14.85 13.10
N GLY A 125 15.89 15.60 12.86
CA GLY A 125 15.81 16.92 12.18
C GLY A 125 15.37 16.86 10.71
N LYS A 126 14.64 15.82 10.29
CA LYS A 126 14.14 15.55 8.93
C LYS A 126 12.82 14.78 9.02
N PRO A 127 11.83 15.06 8.15
CA PRO A 127 10.59 14.29 8.12
C PRO A 127 10.88 12.81 7.81
N PRO A 128 10.12 11.87 8.41
CA PRO A 128 10.33 10.44 8.23
C PRO A 128 10.26 10.04 6.75
N GLY A 129 10.94 8.94 6.39
CA GLY A 129 11.09 8.51 4.99
C GLY A 129 9.74 8.31 4.30
N LEU A 130 8.81 7.66 5.01
CA LEU A 130 7.42 7.50 4.60
C LEU A 130 6.75 8.83 4.25
N LEU A 131 6.86 9.84 5.11
CA LEU A 131 6.20 11.13 4.91
C LEU A 131 6.72 11.85 3.66
N LYS A 132 8.04 11.83 3.43
CA LYS A 132 8.62 12.40 2.20
C LYS A 132 8.07 11.74 0.95
N GLN A 133 7.93 10.42 0.94
CA GLN A 133 7.40 9.67 -0.20
C GLN A 133 5.89 9.90 -0.39
N LEU A 134 5.11 9.98 0.69
CA LEU A 134 3.70 10.35 0.64
C LEU A 134 3.48 11.74 0.06
N LEU A 135 4.40 12.67 0.32
CA LEU A 135 4.37 14.04 -0.20
C LEU A 135 5.02 14.21 -1.57
N LEU A 136 5.55 13.14 -2.20
CA LEU A 136 6.32 13.18 -3.45
C LEU A 136 7.56 14.11 -3.37
N GLN A 137 8.18 14.18 -2.19
CA GLN A 137 9.34 15.03 -1.90
C GLN A 137 10.66 14.25 -1.81
N ASP A 138 10.64 12.96 -2.14
CA ASP A 138 11.80 12.08 -2.19
C ASP A 138 12.57 12.15 -3.52
N ALA A 139 12.11 12.97 -4.48
CA ALA A 139 12.80 13.29 -5.72
C ALA A 139 12.81 14.80 -6.00
N PRO A 140 13.81 15.32 -6.75
CA PRO A 140 13.80 16.72 -7.19
C PRO A 140 12.55 17.04 -8.03
N ARG A 141 12.02 18.27 -7.91
CA ARG A 141 10.78 18.69 -8.61
C ARG A 141 10.80 18.49 -10.13
N HIS A 142 11.95 18.72 -10.77
CA HIS A 142 12.12 18.52 -12.22
C HIS A 142 12.18 17.03 -12.63
N LYS A 143 12.24 16.13 -11.65
CA LYS A 143 12.29 14.67 -11.76
C LYS A 143 11.16 14.01 -10.94
N ALA A 144 10.00 14.65 -10.82
CA ALA A 144 8.90 14.14 -10.00
C ALA A 144 8.45 12.72 -10.38
N GLY A 145 8.65 12.29 -11.65
CA GLY A 145 8.41 10.90 -12.07
C GLY A 145 9.35 9.86 -11.43
N GLU A 146 10.49 10.28 -10.87
CA GLU A 146 11.43 9.43 -10.14
C GLU A 146 11.03 9.21 -8.67
N ALA A 147 10.07 9.99 -8.15
CA ALA A 147 9.53 9.81 -6.81
C ALA A 147 9.03 8.38 -6.62
N PHE A 148 9.17 7.84 -5.40
CA PHE A 148 8.88 6.43 -5.13
C PHE A 148 7.46 6.03 -5.52
N LEU A 149 6.44 6.83 -5.19
CA LEU A 149 5.05 6.54 -5.56
C LEU A 149 4.82 6.54 -7.07
N CYS A 150 5.53 7.40 -7.82
CA CYS A 150 5.48 7.41 -9.28
C CYS A 150 6.11 6.13 -9.86
N ARG A 151 7.27 5.71 -9.34
CA ARG A 151 7.89 4.43 -9.73
C ARG A 151 7.01 3.23 -9.35
N LEU A 152 6.38 3.27 -8.18
CA LEU A 152 5.47 2.24 -7.70
C LEU A 152 4.17 2.15 -8.52
N ALA A 153 3.76 3.23 -9.19
CA ALA A 153 2.62 3.21 -10.11
C ALA A 153 2.88 2.34 -11.36
N SER A 154 4.15 2.17 -11.74
CA SER A 154 4.58 1.32 -12.87
C SER A 154 4.86 -0.13 -12.46
N ALA A 155 4.90 -0.43 -11.16
CA ALA A 155 5.05 -1.79 -10.65
C ALA A 155 3.70 -2.55 -10.75
N PRO A 156 3.71 -3.90 -10.66
CA PRO A 156 2.48 -4.67 -10.52
C PRO A 156 1.61 -4.10 -9.38
N GLY A 157 0.47 -3.55 -9.77
CA GLY A 157 -0.38 -2.76 -8.88
C GLY A 157 -1.60 -3.52 -8.39
N PRO A 158 -2.61 -2.79 -7.88
CA PRO A 158 -3.89 -3.36 -7.49
C PRO A 158 -4.56 -4.19 -8.60
N GLY A 159 -4.30 -3.89 -9.87
CA GLY A 159 -4.83 -4.64 -11.02
C GLY A 159 -4.33 -6.10 -11.12
N ALA A 160 -3.32 -6.50 -10.36
CA ALA A 160 -2.91 -7.91 -10.26
C ALA A 160 -3.88 -8.77 -9.43
N PHE A 161 -4.76 -8.15 -8.65
CA PHE A 161 -5.75 -8.85 -7.83
C PHE A 161 -7.05 -9.09 -8.60
N ARG A 162 -7.69 -10.23 -8.34
CA ARG A 162 -9.02 -10.53 -8.87
C ARG A 162 -10.09 -9.55 -8.35
N HIS A 163 -9.96 -9.11 -7.10
CA HIS A 163 -10.88 -8.20 -6.44
C HIS A 163 -10.11 -7.06 -5.79
N VAL A 164 -10.53 -5.82 -6.05
CA VAL A 164 -9.96 -4.62 -5.43
C VAL A 164 -11.10 -3.85 -4.78
N VAL A 165 -10.96 -3.55 -3.49
CA VAL A 165 -11.92 -2.74 -2.73
C VAL A 165 -11.15 -1.57 -2.10
N LEU A 166 -11.48 -0.36 -2.54
CA LEU A 166 -10.89 0.87 -2.02
C LEU A 166 -11.96 1.60 -1.20
N VAL A 167 -11.69 1.81 0.08
CA VAL A 167 -12.60 2.46 1.00
C VAL A 167 -12.01 3.79 1.42
N ALA A 168 -12.78 4.86 1.28
CA ALA A 168 -12.48 6.16 1.86
C ALA A 168 -13.43 6.38 3.04
N ALA A 169 -12.90 6.87 4.16
CA ALA A 169 -13.73 7.29 5.29
C ALA A 169 -14.32 8.69 5.04
N GLU A 170 -15.61 8.86 5.32
CA GLU A 170 -16.23 10.18 5.36
C GLU A 170 -15.67 10.95 6.56
N GLY A 171 -15.14 12.15 6.33
CA GLY A 171 -14.50 12.96 7.37
C GLY A 171 -13.01 12.67 7.60
N ASP A 172 -12.36 11.86 6.76
CA ASP A 172 -10.89 11.72 6.78
C ASP A 172 -10.23 13.01 6.31
N GLU A 173 -9.70 13.79 7.24
CA GLU A 173 -9.00 15.05 6.95
C GLU A 173 -7.53 14.82 6.55
N TYR A 174 -6.99 13.61 6.78
CA TYR A 174 -5.58 13.30 6.52
C TYR A 174 -5.36 12.79 5.10
N VAL A 175 -6.25 11.91 4.61
CA VAL A 175 -6.12 11.30 3.29
C VAL A 175 -7.21 11.84 2.37
N PRO A 176 -6.85 12.59 1.32
CA PRO A 176 -7.82 13.09 0.36
C PRO A 176 -8.65 11.95 -0.22
N ARG A 177 -9.98 12.10 -0.27
CA ARG A 177 -10.90 11.07 -0.79
C ARG A 177 -10.51 10.55 -2.17
N ALA A 178 -10.09 11.43 -3.07
CA ALA A 178 -9.62 11.03 -4.40
C ALA A 178 -8.37 10.14 -4.35
N SER A 179 -7.46 10.40 -3.41
CA SER A 179 -6.28 9.56 -3.17
C SER A 179 -6.67 8.22 -2.56
N ALA A 180 -7.58 8.20 -1.58
CA ALA A 180 -8.14 6.97 -0.98
C ALA A 180 -8.79 6.04 -2.01
N LEU A 181 -9.51 6.61 -2.98
CA LEU A 181 -10.22 5.87 -4.01
C LEU A 181 -9.40 5.66 -5.30
N ALA A 182 -8.13 6.11 -5.33
CA ALA A 182 -7.30 6.12 -6.54
C ALA A 182 -7.99 6.76 -7.76
N GLN A 183 -8.80 7.79 -7.52
CA GLN A 183 -9.57 8.49 -8.55
C GLN A 183 -8.79 9.71 -9.06
N ARG A 184 -8.83 9.92 -10.38
CA ARG A 184 -8.40 11.20 -10.95
C ARG A 184 -9.33 12.29 -10.44
N ALA A 185 -8.81 13.25 -9.68
CA ALA A 185 -9.57 14.45 -9.35
C ALA A 185 -9.67 15.34 -10.59
N PRO A 186 -10.88 15.77 -11.01
CA PRO A 186 -11.04 16.75 -12.09
C PRO A 186 -10.31 18.08 -11.79
N ASP A 187 -10.19 18.44 -10.50
CA ASP A 187 -9.82 19.78 -10.07
C ASP A 187 -8.30 20.02 -9.97
N LEU A 188 -7.48 18.96 -10.09
CA LEU A 188 -6.02 19.06 -9.97
C LEU A 188 -5.30 19.42 -11.27
N ILE A 189 -6.01 19.34 -12.40
CA ILE A 189 -5.46 19.70 -13.71
C ILE A 189 -5.72 21.19 -14.01
N GLY A 190 -6.62 21.85 -13.28
CA GLY A 190 -7.04 23.24 -13.54
C GLY A 190 -6.32 24.34 -12.75
N ALA A 191 -5.69 24.04 -11.61
CA ALA A 191 -5.15 25.08 -10.72
C ALA A 191 -3.75 25.63 -11.08
N GLY A 192 -3.13 25.13 -12.17
CA GLY A 192 -1.79 25.57 -12.61
C GLY A 192 -1.76 26.49 -13.83
N GLY A 193 -2.91 26.81 -14.43
CA GLY A 193 -2.98 27.46 -15.75
C GLY A 193 -3.24 28.97 -15.76
N ALA A 194 -3.49 29.62 -14.62
CA ALA A 194 -4.00 30.99 -14.57
C ALA A 194 -3.03 32.03 -13.94
N ALA A 195 -1.72 31.86 -14.12
CA ALA A 195 -0.72 32.84 -13.64
C ALA A 195 0.36 33.21 -14.68
N ALA A 196 0.03 33.17 -15.98
CA ALA A 196 0.94 33.56 -17.06
C ALA A 196 0.27 34.40 -18.17
N ALA A 197 -0.68 35.26 -17.81
CA ALA A 197 -1.23 36.25 -18.72
C ALA A 197 -1.61 37.54 -17.97
N ALA A 198 -0.60 38.35 -17.68
CA ALA A 198 -0.68 39.81 -17.53
C ALA A 198 0.74 40.36 -17.78
#